data_AF-A0A538ND30-F1
#
_entry.id   AF-A0A538ND30-F1
#
_cell.length_a   1.000
_cell.length_b   1.000
_cell.length_c   1.000
_cell.angle_alpha   90.00
_cell.angle_beta   90.00
_cell.angle_gamma   90.00
#
_symmetry.space_group_name_H-M   'P 1'
#
loop_
_entity.id
_entity.type
_entity.pdbx_description
1 polymer ?
#
loop_
_entity_poly.entity_id
_entity_poly.type
_entity_poly.pdbx_seq_one_letter_code
_entity_poly.pdbx_strand_id
1 'polypeptide(L)'
;RLGPRSSDRLPPGQHLTQGFPTLDLGIKPEIALKDWRLEIGGLVENPKTFTWEEFNALPQFEDVSDFHCVTTWSKFDCHWRGVAFFTLAEIVKPKPEVRHVLFSSYDGYTTNVRIEDALDDDVLVATQFDGKPITPDHGGPARVIIPKLYAWKGAKFVRAIEFVAEDQPGFWEVRGYSNTADPWTEDRFS
;
A
#
# COMPACT_ATOMS: atom_id res chain seq x y z
N ARG A 1 -20.40 -4.52 -4.52
CA ARG A 1 -20.58 -5.58 -3.48
C ARG A 1 -20.04 -6.87 -4.06
N LEU A 2 -18.81 -7.26 -3.70
CA LEU A 2 -18.23 -8.54 -4.08
C LEU A 2 -18.95 -9.65 -3.29
N GLY A 3 -19.30 -10.75 -3.96
CA GLY A 3 -20.00 -11.88 -3.35
C GLY A 3 -19.17 -12.59 -2.27
N PRO A 4 -19.75 -13.58 -1.57
CA PRO A 4 -19.03 -14.36 -0.55
C PRO A 4 -17.83 -15.07 -1.21
N ARG A 5 -16.61 -14.69 -0.80
CA ARG A 5 -15.36 -15.29 -1.28
C ARG A 5 -15.30 -16.75 -0.82
N SER A 6 -14.73 -17.62 -1.68
CA SER A 6 -14.64 -19.07 -1.48
C SER A 6 -13.91 -19.42 -0.17
N SER A 7 -14.09 -20.65 0.33
CA SER A 7 -13.37 -21.17 1.51
C SER A 7 -11.86 -21.33 1.32
N ASP A 8 -11.34 -21.11 0.10
CA ASP A 8 -9.92 -21.12 -0.20
C ASP A 8 -9.35 -19.69 -0.05
N ARG A 9 -8.27 -19.55 0.75
CA ARG A 9 -7.52 -18.29 0.98
C ARG A 9 -6.45 -18.05 -0.09
N LEU A 10 -6.13 -19.06 -0.89
CA LEU A 10 -5.11 -18.95 -1.93
C LEU A 10 -5.76 -18.55 -3.26
N PRO A 11 -5.42 -17.39 -3.84
CA PRO A 11 -5.96 -17.01 -5.14
C PRO A 11 -5.52 -17.96 -6.26
N PRO A 12 -6.28 -18.07 -7.37
CA PRO A 12 -5.90 -18.90 -8.50
C PRO A 12 -4.50 -18.58 -9.02
N GLY A 13 -3.76 -19.62 -9.40
CA GLY A 13 -2.41 -19.49 -9.96
C GLY A 13 -1.33 -19.03 -8.96
N GLN A 14 -1.62 -19.02 -7.66
CA GLN A 14 -0.66 -18.69 -6.60
C GLN A 14 -0.11 -19.95 -5.92
N HIS A 15 1.15 -19.90 -5.48
CA HIS A 15 1.69 -20.86 -4.52
C HIS A 15 1.87 -20.22 -3.14
N LEU A 16 1.70 -21.00 -2.07
CA LEU A 16 2.01 -20.53 -0.72
C LEU A 16 3.52 -20.57 -0.48
N THR A 17 4.08 -19.50 0.07
CA THR A 17 5.47 -19.44 0.54
C THR A 17 5.55 -19.31 2.05
N GLN A 18 6.62 -19.85 2.63
CA GLN A 18 6.94 -19.71 4.06
C GLN A 18 7.80 -18.46 4.33
N GLY A 19 8.65 -18.09 3.36
CA GLY A 19 9.50 -16.91 3.44
C GLY A 19 8.77 -15.63 3.07
N PHE A 20 9.48 -14.50 3.08
CA PHE A 20 9.01 -13.25 2.50
C PHE A 20 9.94 -12.87 1.33
N PRO A 21 9.64 -13.31 0.09
CA PRO A 21 10.47 -12.97 -1.05
C PRO A 21 10.54 -11.46 -1.29
N THR A 22 11.73 -10.98 -1.65
CA THR A 22 11.95 -9.57 -1.98
C THR A 22 11.94 -9.40 -3.49
N LEU A 23 11.02 -8.55 -3.96
CA LEU A 23 11.00 -8.00 -5.31
C LEU A 23 11.01 -6.48 -5.20
N ASP A 24 11.95 -5.82 -5.87
CA ASP A 24 12.08 -4.36 -5.88
C ASP A 24 12.67 -3.88 -7.22
N LEU A 25 12.69 -2.56 -7.42
CA LEU A 25 13.25 -1.93 -8.63
C LEU A 25 14.79 -1.96 -8.67
N GLY A 26 15.46 -2.56 -7.66
CA GLY A 26 16.90 -2.55 -7.49
C GLY A 26 17.45 -1.32 -6.73
N ILE A 27 16.58 -0.37 -6.36
CA ILE A 27 16.96 0.84 -5.60
C ILE A 27 16.44 0.70 -4.17
N LYS A 28 17.35 0.87 -3.20
CA LYS A 28 17.04 0.85 -1.76
C LYS A 28 17.51 2.17 -1.16
N PRO A 29 16.65 3.19 -1.06
CA PRO A 29 17.05 4.50 -0.56
C PRO A 29 17.43 4.40 0.91
N GLU A 30 18.53 5.04 1.29
CA GLU A 30 18.88 5.21 2.70
C GLU A 30 18.08 6.40 3.24
N ILE A 31 17.04 6.12 4.03
CA ILE A 31 16.14 7.14 4.56
C ILE A 31 16.36 7.25 6.07
N ALA A 32 17.11 8.26 6.50
CA ALA A 32 17.23 8.56 7.91
C ALA A 32 15.88 9.03 8.48
N LEU A 33 15.47 8.51 9.65
CA LEU A 33 14.15 8.77 10.23
C LEU A 33 13.88 10.27 10.48
N LYS A 34 14.92 11.05 10.80
CA LYS A 34 14.84 12.52 10.96
C LYS A 34 14.47 13.25 9.66
N ASP A 35 14.81 12.67 8.52
CA ASP A 35 14.60 13.22 7.18
C ASP A 35 13.36 12.61 6.51
N TRP A 36 12.82 11.52 7.07
CA TRP A 36 11.59 10.91 6.60
C TRP A 36 10.41 11.86 6.72
N ARG A 37 9.61 11.93 5.66
CA ARG A 37 8.38 12.70 5.56
C ARG A 37 7.33 11.86 4.82
N LEU A 38 6.09 11.94 5.29
CA LEU A 38 4.92 11.51 4.52
C LEU A 38 4.08 12.74 4.16
N GLU A 39 4.08 13.11 2.89
CA GLU A 39 3.33 14.22 2.34
C GLU A 39 1.95 13.74 1.87
N ILE A 40 0.87 14.32 2.39
CA ILE A 40 -0.50 13.97 1.99
C ILE A 40 -1.19 15.22 1.45
N GLY A 41 -1.66 15.15 0.20
CA GLY A 41 -2.16 16.31 -0.53
C GLY A 41 -3.14 15.98 -1.66
N GLY A 42 -3.21 16.89 -2.64
CA GLY A 42 -4.17 16.81 -3.73
C GLY A 42 -5.54 17.41 -3.35
N LEU A 43 -6.61 16.73 -3.72
CA LEU A 43 -7.99 17.11 -3.47
C LEU A 43 -8.43 16.78 -2.04
N VAL A 44 -7.82 17.45 -1.08
CA VAL A 44 -8.11 17.33 0.36
C VAL A 44 -8.40 18.71 0.97
N GLU A 45 -9.09 18.77 2.11
CA GLU A 45 -9.31 20.03 2.84
C GLU A 45 -8.08 20.42 3.69
N ASN A 46 -7.43 19.44 4.31
CA ASN A 46 -6.31 19.65 5.24
C ASN A 46 -5.05 18.91 4.75
N PRO A 47 -4.34 19.42 3.72
CA PRO A 47 -3.07 18.84 3.31
C PRO A 47 -2.09 18.84 4.48
N LYS A 48 -1.32 17.77 4.64
CA LYS A 48 -0.43 17.59 5.79
C LYS A 48 0.83 16.82 5.42
N THR A 49 1.95 17.26 5.99
CA THR A 49 3.19 16.51 5.97
C THR A 49 3.48 16.02 7.38
N PHE A 50 3.71 14.72 7.55
CA PHE A 50 4.10 14.13 8.83
C PHE A 50 5.60 13.94 8.90
N THR A 51 6.21 14.26 10.04
CA THR A 51 7.51 13.72 10.42
C THR A 51 7.37 12.27 10.91
N TRP A 52 8.49 11.55 11.05
CA TRP A 52 8.48 10.19 11.58
C TRP A 52 7.85 10.12 12.98
N GLU A 53 8.18 11.08 13.84
CA GLU A 53 7.67 11.16 15.21
C GLU A 53 6.16 11.44 15.23
N GLU A 54 5.70 12.40 14.42
CA GLU A 54 4.27 12.73 14.32
C GLU A 54 3.44 11.56 13.78
N PHE A 55 3.95 10.86 12.75
CA PHE A 55 3.27 9.72 12.16
C PHE A 55 3.15 8.56 13.17
N ASN A 56 4.22 8.25 13.90
CA ASN A 56 4.19 7.18 14.91
C ASN A 56 3.42 7.57 16.19
N ALA A 57 3.11 8.85 16.39
CA ALA A 57 2.24 9.31 17.47
C ALA A 57 0.74 9.20 17.15
N LEU A 58 0.36 8.93 15.90
CA LEU A 58 -1.03 8.67 15.52
C LEU A 58 -1.54 7.35 16.10
N PRO A 59 -2.87 7.15 16.22
CA PRO A 59 -3.44 5.87 16.59
C PRO A 59 -2.86 4.74 15.75
N GLN A 60 -2.33 3.72 16.43
CA GLN A 60 -1.69 2.59 15.78
C GLN A 60 -2.75 1.53 15.48
N PHE A 61 -2.68 0.99 14.28
CA PHE A 61 -3.55 -0.05 13.75
C PHE A 61 -2.74 -1.32 13.52
N GLU A 62 -3.33 -2.46 13.87
CA GLU A 62 -2.75 -3.79 13.67
C GLU A 62 -3.69 -4.58 12.77
N ASP A 63 -3.09 -5.26 11.80
CA ASP A 63 -3.81 -6.06 10.82
C ASP A 63 -3.07 -7.39 10.60
N VAL A 64 -3.84 -8.45 10.40
CA VAL A 64 -3.32 -9.78 10.06
C VAL A 64 -3.98 -10.20 8.76
N SER A 65 -3.21 -10.12 7.69
CA SER A 65 -3.75 -10.33 6.34
C SER A 65 -2.87 -11.23 5.50
N ASP A 66 -3.42 -11.67 4.37
CA ASP A 66 -2.66 -12.36 3.35
C ASP A 66 -2.00 -11.34 2.40
N PHE A 67 -0.86 -11.72 1.83
CA PHE A 67 -0.09 -10.90 0.91
C PHE A 67 0.10 -11.66 -0.39
N HIS A 68 -0.37 -11.10 -1.50
CA HIS A 68 -0.40 -11.77 -2.79
C HIS A 68 0.52 -11.08 -3.78
N CYS A 69 1.54 -11.77 -4.29
CA CYS A 69 2.45 -11.24 -5.30
C CYS A 69 2.01 -11.65 -6.70
N VAL A 70 2.13 -10.72 -7.64
CA VAL A 70 1.85 -10.96 -9.06
C VAL A 70 2.76 -12.03 -9.68
N THR A 71 3.95 -12.24 -9.11
CA THR A 71 4.88 -13.31 -9.50
C THR A 71 4.52 -14.66 -8.85
N THR A 72 3.21 -14.97 -8.79
CA THR A 72 2.61 -16.26 -8.43
C THR A 72 2.94 -16.80 -7.03
N TRP A 73 3.20 -15.95 -6.05
CA TRP A 73 3.36 -16.40 -4.65
C TRP A 73 2.52 -15.59 -3.67
N SER A 74 2.00 -16.27 -2.66
CA SER A 74 1.23 -15.69 -1.56
C SER A 74 1.86 -16.05 -0.22
N LYS A 75 1.80 -15.13 0.74
CA LYS A 75 2.19 -15.35 2.14
C LYS A 75 0.99 -15.11 3.02
N PHE A 76 0.70 -16.07 3.89
CA PHE A 76 -0.42 -15.96 4.83
C PHE A 76 0.02 -15.35 6.16
N ASP A 77 -0.99 -14.83 6.87
CA ASP A 77 -0.91 -14.39 8.26
C ASP A 77 0.23 -13.36 8.47
N CYS A 78 0.30 -12.38 7.58
CA CYS A 78 1.26 -11.28 7.66
C CYS A 78 0.80 -10.30 8.76
N HIS A 79 1.57 -10.17 9.84
CA HIS A 79 1.24 -9.26 10.93
C HIS A 79 1.80 -7.87 10.67
N TRP A 80 0.93 -6.94 10.29
CA TRP A 80 1.28 -5.55 10.02
C TRP A 80 0.91 -4.64 11.18
N ARG A 81 1.72 -3.60 11.39
CA ARG A 81 1.38 -2.52 12.31
C ARG A 81 1.84 -1.17 11.76
N GLY A 82 1.00 -0.16 11.92
CA GLY A 82 1.26 1.20 11.44
C GLY A 82 0.06 2.10 11.66
N VAL A 83 -0.25 2.97 10.68
CA VAL A 83 -1.41 3.86 10.73
C VAL A 83 -2.39 3.47 9.64
N ALA A 84 -3.64 3.23 10.02
CA ALA A 84 -4.69 2.89 9.07
C ALA A 84 -4.92 4.02 8.06
N PHE A 85 -5.20 3.67 6.82
CA PHE A 85 -5.41 4.66 5.76
C PHE A 85 -6.66 5.51 6.03
N PHE A 86 -7.73 4.92 6.59
CA PHE A 86 -8.92 5.68 6.98
C PHE A 86 -8.59 6.75 8.04
N THR A 87 -7.68 6.49 8.98
CA THR A 87 -7.24 7.50 9.97
C THR A 87 -6.54 8.68 9.29
N LEU A 88 -5.72 8.42 8.27
CA LEU A 88 -5.10 9.48 7.48
C LEU A 88 -6.15 10.28 6.70
N ALA A 89 -7.11 9.59 6.09
CA ALA A 89 -8.22 10.21 5.37
C ALA A 89 -9.10 11.08 6.28
N GLU A 90 -9.38 10.66 7.51
CA GLU A 90 -10.12 11.47 8.49
C GLU A 90 -9.40 12.78 8.84
N ILE A 91 -8.06 12.75 8.91
CA ILE A 91 -7.24 13.93 9.19
C ILE A 91 -7.29 14.90 8.00
N VAL A 92 -7.03 14.41 6.79
CA VAL A 92 -6.87 15.28 5.61
C VAL A 92 -8.20 15.67 4.96
N LYS A 93 -9.27 14.90 5.19
CA LYS A 93 -10.63 15.09 4.64
C LYS A 93 -10.62 15.21 3.11
N PRO A 94 -10.56 14.07 2.38
CA PRO A 94 -10.69 14.05 0.93
C PRO A 94 -11.98 14.72 0.45
N LYS A 95 -11.88 15.48 -0.63
CA LYS A 95 -13.05 16.14 -1.24
C LYS A 95 -13.93 15.13 -1.99
N PRO A 96 -15.24 15.40 -2.19
CA PRO A 96 -16.16 14.46 -2.84
C PRO A 96 -15.79 14.07 -4.29
N GLU A 97 -14.97 14.87 -4.97
CA GLU A 97 -14.53 14.63 -6.34
C GLU A 97 -13.43 13.55 -6.44
N VAL A 98 -12.79 13.20 -5.31
CA VAL A 98 -11.73 12.19 -5.27
C VAL A 98 -12.26 10.83 -5.73
N ARG A 99 -11.53 10.21 -6.66
CA ARG A 99 -11.79 8.84 -7.13
C ARG A 99 -10.60 7.91 -6.99
N HIS A 100 -9.39 8.46 -6.95
CA HIS A 100 -8.16 7.68 -6.85
C HIS A 100 -7.19 8.31 -5.86
N VAL A 101 -6.23 7.49 -5.43
CA VAL A 101 -5.06 7.92 -4.68
C VAL A 101 -3.81 7.50 -5.45
N LEU A 102 -2.84 8.40 -5.49
CA LEU A 102 -1.53 8.17 -6.06
C LEU A 102 -0.52 8.05 -4.92
N PHE A 103 0.18 6.93 -4.88
CA PHE A 103 1.31 6.73 -3.98
C PHE A 103 2.60 7.03 -4.70
N SER A 104 3.48 7.81 -4.07
CA SER A 104 4.85 8.05 -4.54
C SER A 104 5.87 7.66 -3.48
N SER A 105 7.00 7.14 -3.94
CA SER A 105 8.01 6.49 -3.11
C SER A 105 9.35 7.21 -3.20
N TYR A 106 10.20 7.03 -2.19
CA TYR A 106 11.55 7.62 -2.17
C TYR A 106 12.48 7.09 -3.27
N ASP A 107 12.21 5.90 -3.82
CA ASP A 107 12.94 5.31 -4.94
C ASP A 107 12.39 5.72 -6.32
N GLY A 108 11.39 6.61 -6.35
CA GLY A 108 10.71 7.05 -7.57
C GLY A 108 9.58 6.12 -8.04
N TYR A 109 9.27 5.06 -7.29
CA TYR A 109 8.12 4.20 -7.59
C TYR A 109 6.79 4.95 -7.37
N THR A 110 5.85 4.79 -8.31
CA THR A 110 4.49 5.30 -8.22
C THR A 110 3.46 4.21 -8.52
N THR A 111 2.27 4.30 -7.92
CA THR A 111 1.13 3.42 -8.23
C THR A 111 -0.18 4.11 -7.89
N ASN A 112 -1.21 3.82 -8.67
CA ASN A 112 -2.58 4.33 -8.53
C ASN A 112 -3.49 3.28 -7.90
N VAL A 113 -4.40 3.74 -7.04
CA VAL A 113 -5.40 2.88 -6.39
C VAL A 113 -6.73 3.63 -6.36
N ARG A 114 -7.85 2.93 -6.57
CA ARG A 114 -9.17 3.54 -6.41
C ARG A 114 -9.38 3.93 -4.94
N ILE A 115 -10.06 5.05 -4.71
CA ILE A 115 -10.30 5.54 -3.34
C ILE A 115 -11.08 4.52 -2.50
N GLU A 116 -11.97 3.75 -3.12
CA GLU A 116 -12.73 2.69 -2.44
C GLU A 116 -11.86 1.53 -1.95
N ASP A 117 -10.82 1.17 -2.70
CA ASP A 117 -9.88 0.11 -2.31
C ASP A 117 -8.89 0.65 -1.25
N ALA A 118 -8.51 1.93 -1.32
CA ALA A 118 -7.61 2.55 -0.36
C ALA A 118 -8.28 2.80 1.01
N LEU A 119 -9.59 3.05 1.03
CA LEU A 119 -10.38 3.26 2.26
C LEU A 119 -10.93 1.97 2.87
N ASP A 120 -10.49 0.80 2.40
CA ASP A 120 -10.91 -0.47 2.96
C ASP A 120 -10.39 -0.66 4.40
N ASP A 121 -11.03 -1.58 5.13
CA ASP A 121 -10.88 -1.74 6.58
C ASP A 121 -9.55 -2.34 7.03
N ASP A 122 -8.76 -2.89 6.11
CA ASP A 122 -7.47 -3.54 6.32
C ASP A 122 -6.28 -2.80 5.66
N VAL A 123 -6.50 -1.58 5.17
CA VAL A 123 -5.46 -0.79 4.48
C VAL A 123 -4.71 0.11 5.45
N LEU A 124 -3.37 0.09 5.37
CA LEU A 124 -2.51 0.87 6.25
C LEU A 124 -1.20 1.29 5.58
N VAL A 125 -0.62 2.35 6.13
CA VAL A 125 0.81 2.64 5.98
C VAL A 125 1.54 1.97 7.16
N ALA A 126 2.14 0.82 6.87
CA ALA A 126 2.82 -0.03 7.84
C ALA A 126 4.25 0.46 8.11
N THR A 127 4.66 0.43 9.37
CA THR A 127 6.04 0.68 9.83
C THR A 127 6.67 -0.53 10.50
N GLN A 128 5.85 -1.53 10.85
CA GLN A 128 6.29 -2.80 11.42
C GLN A 128 5.66 -4.00 10.72
N PHE A 129 6.41 -5.09 10.74
CA PHE A 129 6.04 -6.41 10.24
C PHE A 129 6.53 -7.47 11.23
N ASP A 130 5.66 -8.40 11.64
CA ASP A 130 5.95 -9.45 12.63
C ASP A 130 6.60 -8.90 13.93
N GLY A 131 6.06 -7.80 14.43
CA GLY A 131 6.50 -7.15 15.67
C GLY A 131 7.86 -6.45 15.59
N LYS A 132 8.43 -6.27 14.39
CA LYS A 132 9.72 -5.61 14.16
C LYS A 132 9.57 -4.47 13.15
N PRO A 133 10.45 -3.45 13.19
CA PRO A 133 10.51 -2.45 12.12
C PRO A 133 10.66 -3.10 10.75
N ILE A 134 9.95 -2.58 9.74
CA ILE A 134 10.08 -3.07 8.37
C ILE A 134 11.52 -2.81 7.89
N THR A 135 12.16 -3.85 7.38
CA THR A 135 13.53 -3.74 6.85
C THR A 135 13.55 -2.97 5.53
N PRO A 136 14.69 -2.37 5.15
CA PRO A 136 14.82 -1.73 3.84
C PRO A 136 14.42 -2.64 2.67
N ASP A 137 14.78 -3.93 2.71
CA ASP A 137 14.41 -4.90 1.66
C ASP A 137 12.89 -5.02 1.46
N HIS A 138 12.12 -4.87 2.54
CA HIS A 138 10.67 -4.92 2.51
C HIS A 138 10.03 -3.53 2.39
N GLY A 139 10.80 -2.48 2.10
CA GLY A 139 10.27 -1.14 1.86
C GLY A 139 10.26 -0.22 3.09
N GLY A 140 11.03 -0.55 4.13
CA GLY A 140 11.15 0.28 5.33
C GLY A 140 11.83 1.64 5.04
N PRO A 141 11.52 2.68 5.81
CA PRO A 141 10.91 2.62 7.13
C PRO A 141 9.38 2.58 7.14
N ALA A 142 8.71 2.88 6.02
CA ALA A 142 7.27 2.81 5.89
C ALA A 142 6.85 2.34 4.49
N ARG A 143 5.81 1.50 4.41
CA ARG A 143 5.21 1.05 3.15
C ARG A 143 3.70 1.01 3.21
N VAL A 144 3.06 1.09 2.06
CA VAL A 144 1.62 0.87 1.91
C VAL A 144 1.34 -0.64 1.84
N ILE A 145 0.31 -1.08 2.55
CA ILE A 145 -0.24 -2.44 2.51
C ILE A 145 -1.72 -2.34 2.13
N ILE A 146 -2.11 -3.05 1.07
CA ILE A 146 -3.47 -3.14 0.56
C ILE A 146 -3.77 -4.63 0.35
N PRO A 147 -4.22 -5.36 1.39
CA PRO A 147 -4.21 -6.82 1.37
C PRO A 147 -5.01 -7.46 0.24
N LYS A 148 -6.12 -6.81 -0.13
CA LYS A 148 -7.07 -7.33 -1.13
C LYS A 148 -6.59 -7.14 -2.58
N LEU A 149 -5.46 -6.46 -2.81
CA LEU A 149 -4.87 -6.24 -4.14
C LEU A 149 -3.51 -6.95 -4.26
N TYR A 150 -3.06 -7.15 -5.50
CA TYR A 150 -1.69 -7.58 -5.72
C TYR A 150 -0.66 -6.58 -5.20
N ALA A 151 0.43 -7.12 -4.67
CA ALA A 151 1.47 -6.43 -3.93
C ALA A 151 2.14 -5.24 -4.62
N TRP A 152 2.06 -5.10 -5.94
CA TRP A 152 2.65 -3.94 -6.61
C TRP A 152 1.90 -2.64 -6.25
N LYS A 153 0.61 -2.73 -5.91
CA LYS A 153 -0.15 -1.57 -5.40
C LYS A 153 0.32 -1.11 -4.00
N GLY A 154 1.02 -1.97 -3.26
CA GLY A 154 1.59 -1.65 -1.95
C GLY A 154 2.97 -0.98 -2.05
N ALA A 155 3.00 0.32 -2.30
CA ALA A 155 4.21 1.13 -2.46
C ALA A 155 5.20 0.99 -1.29
N LYS A 156 6.42 0.57 -1.58
CA LYS A 156 7.56 0.55 -0.65
C LYS A 156 8.09 1.97 -0.44
N PHE A 157 8.73 2.25 0.70
CA PHE A 157 9.39 3.55 0.92
C PHE A 157 8.45 4.74 0.68
N VAL A 158 7.21 4.64 1.15
CA VAL A 158 6.18 5.63 0.80
C VAL A 158 6.60 7.02 1.29
N ARG A 159 6.47 8.00 0.40
CA ARG A 159 6.83 9.40 0.62
C ARG A 159 5.63 10.32 0.48
N ALA A 160 4.74 10.05 -0.47
CA ALA A 160 3.58 10.90 -0.69
C ALA A 160 2.31 10.12 -1.05
N ILE A 161 1.17 10.71 -0.68
CA ILE A 161 -0.19 10.24 -0.98
C ILE A 161 -0.96 11.43 -1.55
N GLU A 162 -1.34 11.36 -2.83
CA GLU A 162 -2.11 12.40 -3.49
C GLU A 162 -3.52 11.91 -3.81
N PHE A 163 -4.53 12.62 -3.31
CA PHE A 163 -5.93 12.35 -3.62
C PHE A 163 -6.31 13.07 -4.92
N VAL A 164 -6.80 12.33 -5.92
CA VAL A 164 -7.05 12.85 -7.28
C VAL A 164 -8.41 12.42 -7.82
N ALA A 165 -8.97 13.21 -8.75
CA ALA A 165 -10.28 12.96 -9.35
C ALA A 165 -10.23 11.94 -10.50
N GLU A 166 -9.14 11.93 -11.24
CA GLU A 166 -8.94 11.08 -12.41
C GLU A 166 -7.85 10.05 -12.13
N ASP A 167 -7.97 8.89 -12.78
CA ASP A 167 -6.97 7.84 -12.67
C ASP A 167 -5.66 8.26 -13.36
N GLN A 168 -4.54 7.92 -12.76
CA GLN A 168 -3.19 8.27 -13.24
C GLN A 168 -2.27 7.06 -13.10
N PRO A 169 -2.03 6.30 -14.18
CA PRO A 169 -1.21 5.09 -14.12
C PRO A 169 0.19 5.33 -13.53
N GLY A 170 0.59 4.44 -12.62
CA GLY A 170 1.92 4.44 -12.01
C GLY A 170 2.95 3.62 -12.80
N PHE A 171 4.00 3.18 -12.11
CA PHE A 171 5.16 2.54 -12.72
C PHE A 171 4.81 1.24 -13.46
N TRP A 172 4.06 0.33 -12.85
CA TRP A 172 3.74 -0.95 -13.48
C TRP A 172 2.55 -0.82 -14.43
N GLU A 173 1.62 0.08 -14.13
CA GLU A 173 0.41 0.28 -14.89
C GLU A 173 0.71 0.85 -16.29
N VAL A 174 1.65 1.81 -16.41
CA VAL A 174 2.15 2.25 -17.72
C VAL A 174 2.95 1.18 -18.47
N ARG A 175 3.28 0.06 -17.82
CA ARG A 175 4.01 -1.09 -18.38
C ARG A 175 3.10 -2.30 -18.62
N GLY A 176 1.78 -2.08 -18.69
CA GLY A 176 0.80 -3.09 -19.03
C GLY A 176 0.32 -3.94 -17.86
N TYR A 177 0.59 -3.55 -16.62
CA TYR A 177 -0.07 -4.16 -15.45
C TYR A 177 -1.47 -3.58 -15.27
N SER A 178 -2.34 -4.34 -14.60
CA SER A 178 -3.71 -3.92 -14.35
C SER A 178 -3.84 -2.76 -13.36
N ASN A 179 -4.85 -1.90 -13.56
CA ASN A 179 -5.16 -0.85 -12.59
C ASN A 179 -5.89 -1.39 -11.35
N THR A 180 -6.70 -2.43 -11.51
CA THR A 180 -7.53 -3.03 -10.44
C THR A 180 -6.74 -4.00 -9.58
N ALA A 181 -5.80 -4.75 -10.17
CA ALA A 181 -4.87 -5.63 -9.47
C ALA A 181 -5.54 -6.71 -8.59
N ASP A 182 -6.71 -7.22 -8.98
CA ASP A 182 -7.47 -8.20 -8.19
C ASP A 182 -6.84 -9.61 -8.29
N PRO A 183 -6.36 -10.19 -7.17
CA PRO A 183 -5.74 -11.50 -7.19
C PRO A 183 -6.70 -12.65 -7.49
N TRP A 184 -8.00 -12.51 -7.17
CA TRP A 184 -9.00 -13.57 -7.33
C TRP A 184 -9.48 -13.75 -8.76
N THR A 185 -9.49 -12.67 -9.53
CA THR A 185 -9.83 -12.69 -10.97
C THR A 185 -8.58 -12.81 -11.86
N GLU A 186 -7.40 -12.98 -11.25
CA GLU A 186 -6.10 -12.99 -11.95
C GLU A 186 -5.87 -11.75 -12.82
N ASP A 187 -6.36 -10.59 -12.37
CA ASP A 187 -6.30 -9.32 -13.10
C ASP A 187 -4.89 -8.71 -13.00
N ARG A 188 -3.96 -9.30 -13.75
CA ARG A 188 -2.52 -8.98 -13.70
C ARG A 188 -2.11 -7.94 -14.73
N PHE A 189 -2.73 -7.96 -15.92
CA PHE A 189 -2.28 -7.19 -17.09
C PHE A 189 -3.45 -6.48 -17.78
N SER A 190 -3.17 -5.30 -18.36
CA SER A 190 -4.10 -4.47 -19.14
C SER A 190 -3.90 -4.62 -20.64
#